data_AF-A0A7V8RVC8-F1
#
_entry.id   AF-A0A7V8RVC8-F1
#
_cell.length_a   1.000
_cell.length_b   1.000
_cell.length_c   1.000
_cell.angle_alpha   90.00
_cell.angle_beta   90.00
_cell.angle_gamma   90.00
#
_symmetry.space_group_name_H-M   'P 1'
#
loop_
_entity.id
_entity.type
_entity.pdbx_description
1 polymer ?
#
loop_
_entity_poly.entity_id
_entity_poly.type
_entity_poly.pdbx_seq_one_letter_code
_entity_poly.pdbx_strand_id
1 'polypeptide(L)'
;MEIEVFTLLHHVLGAGEQNVAVPSDGRMHLDMRFRQDHGPVIGVEYDGAYWHAGKEISDTRKARRVVSERVTDVVMRIREEPLTILSSEDVVVRRNESASTIATVALLHLVHMDVVDSVAAKRVADMVSASATTISEQSVTCDDCWLLDGSFRHADPDSRWNDIDRRHSTRRRPLRRGFSRHGSERGYLR
;
A
#
# COMPACT_ATOMS: atom_id res chain seq x y z
N MET A 1 -16.79 10.35 2.07
CA MET A 1 -15.95 9.34 1.38
C MET A 1 -14.49 9.44 1.78
N GLU A 2 -13.66 10.28 1.16
CA GLU A 2 -12.20 10.35 1.45
C GLU A 2 -11.87 10.50 2.95
N ILE A 3 -12.49 11.47 3.62
CA ILE A 3 -12.30 11.70 5.06
C ILE A 3 -12.64 10.46 5.90
N GLU A 4 -13.68 9.70 5.53
CA GLU A 4 -14.09 8.49 6.25
C GLU A 4 -13.09 7.36 6.02
N VAL A 5 -12.59 7.21 4.78
CA VAL A 5 -11.51 6.26 4.45
C VAL A 5 -10.29 6.57 5.31
N PHE A 6 -9.83 7.83 5.34
CA PHE A 6 -8.68 8.23 6.14
C PHE A 6 -8.89 8.06 7.64
N THR A 7 -10.10 8.26 8.13
CA THR A 7 -10.45 8.00 9.53
C THR A 7 -10.28 6.52 9.87
N LEU A 8 -10.73 5.61 8.99
CA LEU A 8 -10.57 4.17 9.18
C LEU A 8 -9.10 3.75 9.10
N LEU A 9 -8.35 4.26 8.12
CA LEU A 9 -6.91 4.00 8.03
C LEU A 9 -6.17 4.49 9.28
N HIS A 10 -6.47 5.69 9.76
CA HIS A 10 -5.92 6.23 11.01
C HIS A 10 -6.25 5.35 12.21
N HIS A 11 -7.48 4.86 12.31
CA HIS A 11 -7.88 3.98 13.40
C HIS A 11 -7.08 2.67 13.43
N VAL A 12 -6.84 2.06 12.26
CA VAL A 12 -6.19 0.75 12.16
C VAL A 12 -4.66 0.86 12.20
N LEU A 13 -4.08 1.75 11.38
CA LEU A 13 -2.63 1.93 11.28
C LEU A 13 -2.06 2.76 12.44
N GLY A 14 -2.88 3.61 13.06
CA GLY A 14 -2.49 4.53 14.13
C GLY A 14 -1.76 5.78 13.63
N ALA A 15 -1.70 6.82 14.47
CA ALA A 15 -0.85 8.01 14.34
C ALA A 15 -0.71 8.63 12.92
N GLY A 16 -1.76 8.55 12.09
CA GLY A 16 -1.75 9.10 10.75
C GLY A 16 -1.67 10.63 10.74
N GLU A 17 -0.68 11.18 10.06
CA GLU A 17 -0.50 12.63 9.83
C GLU A 17 -1.20 13.03 8.53
N GLN A 18 -2.08 14.02 8.57
CA GLN A 18 -2.80 14.53 7.39
C GLN A 18 -2.09 15.70 6.74
N ASN A 19 -2.28 15.86 5.42
CA ASN A 19 -1.81 17.01 4.64
C ASN A 19 -0.33 17.32 4.87
N VAL A 20 0.53 16.31 4.73
CA VAL A 20 1.96 16.43 4.99
C VAL A 20 2.64 17.18 3.85
N ALA A 21 3.14 18.38 4.12
CA ALA A 21 3.81 19.21 3.13
C ALA A 21 5.08 18.54 2.58
N VAL A 22 5.31 18.69 1.27
CA VAL A 22 6.55 18.27 0.61
C VAL A 22 7.59 19.40 0.76
N PRO A 23 8.77 19.15 1.33
CA PRO A 23 9.73 20.20 1.68
C PRO A 23 10.11 21.15 0.55
N SER A 24 10.32 20.64 -0.66
CA SER A 24 10.71 21.46 -1.81
C SER A 24 9.57 22.23 -2.48
N ASP A 25 8.32 21.93 -2.13
CA ASP A 25 7.13 22.49 -2.77
C ASP A 25 5.99 22.61 -1.76
N GLY A 26 5.92 23.76 -1.06
CA GLY A 26 4.89 24.01 -0.05
C GLY A 26 3.44 24.08 -0.58
N ARG A 27 3.23 23.93 -1.90
CA ARG A 27 1.88 23.75 -2.47
C ARG A 27 1.51 22.27 -2.58
N MET A 28 2.50 21.38 -2.57
CA MET A 28 2.34 19.95 -2.69
C MET A 28 2.24 19.32 -1.30
N HIS A 29 1.20 18.51 -1.11
CA HIS A 29 0.93 17.80 0.14
C HIS A 29 0.66 16.34 -0.15
N LEU A 30 1.13 15.46 0.73
CA LEU A 30 0.74 14.06 0.81
C LEU A 30 -0.50 13.96 1.70
N ASP A 31 -1.57 13.30 1.24
CA ASP A 31 -2.85 13.30 1.94
C ASP A 31 -2.73 12.69 3.35
N MET A 32 -2.11 11.52 3.44
CA MET A 32 -1.88 10.81 4.70
C MET A 32 -0.46 10.23 4.78
N ARG A 33 0.15 10.28 5.96
CA ARG A 33 1.39 9.59 6.30
C ARG A 33 1.25 8.78 7.57
N PHE A 34 1.72 7.54 7.56
CA PHE A 34 1.72 6.64 8.72
C PHE A 34 3.15 6.23 9.05
N ARG A 35 3.51 6.34 10.33
CA ARG A 35 4.80 5.88 10.85
C ARG A 35 4.59 4.57 11.59
N GLN A 36 5.48 3.63 11.32
CA GLN A 36 5.49 2.32 11.97
C GLN A 36 6.67 2.22 12.91
N ASP A 37 6.54 1.43 13.97
CA ASP A 37 7.64 1.21 14.91
C ASP A 37 8.78 0.42 14.23
N HIS A 38 8.38 -0.53 13.39
CA HIS A 38 9.27 -1.45 12.69
C HIS A 38 8.83 -1.66 11.24
N GLY A 39 8.97 -0.63 10.40
CA GLY A 39 8.56 -0.72 9.01
C GLY A 39 8.90 0.53 8.20
N PRO A 40 8.56 0.53 6.90
CA PRO A 40 8.63 1.74 6.09
C PRO A 40 7.63 2.78 6.61
N VAL A 41 7.95 4.05 6.43
CA VAL A 41 6.95 5.12 6.49
C VAL A 41 6.05 4.97 5.26
N ILE A 42 4.73 4.96 5.49
CA ILE A 42 3.72 4.73 4.47
C ILE A 42 3.03 6.04 4.14
N GLY A 43 2.98 6.39 2.86
CA GLY A 43 2.20 7.49 2.33
C GLY A 43 0.97 6.94 1.64
N VAL A 44 -0.19 7.55 1.89
CA VAL A 44 -1.45 7.20 1.22
C VAL A 44 -2.03 8.44 0.57
N GLU A 45 -2.48 8.28 -0.66
CA GLU A 45 -3.15 9.29 -1.48
C GLU A 45 -4.51 8.75 -1.90
N TYR A 46 -5.55 9.59 -1.89
CA TYR A 46 -6.86 9.22 -2.41
C TYR A 46 -7.12 9.96 -3.72
N ASP A 47 -7.11 9.21 -4.84
CA ASP A 47 -7.30 9.79 -6.16
C ASP A 47 -8.75 9.59 -6.62
N GLY A 48 -9.58 10.61 -6.38
CA GLY A 48 -10.93 10.66 -6.94
C GLY A 48 -10.90 10.82 -8.47
N ALA A 49 -11.70 10.02 -9.19
CA ALA A 49 -11.63 9.94 -10.65
C ALA A 49 -11.88 11.29 -11.35
N TYR A 50 -12.78 12.11 -10.80
CA TYR A 50 -13.07 13.43 -11.32
C TYR A 50 -11.86 14.39 -11.26
N TRP A 51 -11.08 14.33 -10.17
CA TRP A 51 -9.98 15.27 -9.94
C TRP A 51 -8.67 14.85 -10.61
N HIS A 52 -8.47 13.55 -10.81
CA HIS A 52 -7.20 12.97 -11.27
C HIS A 52 -7.21 12.47 -12.72
N ALA A 53 -8.33 12.52 -13.43
CA ALA A 53 -8.39 12.15 -14.85
C ALA A 53 -7.36 12.92 -15.69
N GLY A 54 -6.49 12.21 -16.42
CA GLY A 54 -5.48 12.80 -17.30
C GLY A 54 -4.27 13.42 -16.57
N LYS A 55 -4.09 13.15 -15.27
CA LYS A 55 -2.99 13.69 -14.46
C LYS A 55 -1.92 12.66 -14.10
N GLU A 56 -1.91 11.51 -14.76
CA GLU A 56 -1.06 10.34 -14.43
C GLU A 56 0.42 10.73 -14.35
N ILE A 57 0.92 11.51 -15.32
CA ILE A 57 2.32 11.98 -15.31
C ILE A 57 2.62 12.85 -14.09
N SER A 58 1.70 13.73 -13.71
CA SER A 58 1.86 14.61 -12.54
C SER A 58 1.78 13.81 -11.25
N ASP A 59 0.87 12.84 -11.18
CA ASP A 59 0.68 11.94 -10.05
C ASP A 59 1.92 11.06 -9.82
N THR A 60 2.48 10.46 -10.88
CA THR A 60 3.74 9.71 -10.81
C THR A 60 4.89 10.60 -10.37
N ARG A 61 4.97 11.84 -10.88
CA ARG A 61 6.02 12.80 -10.46
C ARG A 61 5.87 13.18 -8.99
N LYS A 62 4.64 13.39 -8.50
CA LYS A 62 4.34 13.64 -7.08
C LYS A 62 4.87 12.50 -6.22
N ALA A 63 4.48 11.26 -6.53
CA ALA A 63 4.91 10.08 -5.76
C ALA A 63 6.44 9.95 -5.70
N ARG A 64 7.13 10.09 -6.84
CA ARG A 64 8.61 10.07 -6.89
C ARG A 64 9.23 11.17 -6.03
N ARG A 65 8.66 12.38 -6.04
CA ARG A 65 9.17 13.50 -5.25
C ARG A 65 9.03 13.24 -3.76
N VAL A 66 7.83 12.85 -3.31
CA VAL A 66 7.52 12.54 -1.90
C VAL A 66 8.51 11.49 -1.35
N VAL A 67 8.80 10.43 -2.12
CA VAL A 67 9.79 9.40 -1.74
C VAL A 67 11.23 9.96 -1.78
N SER A 68 11.62 10.67 -2.84
CA SER A 68 12.99 11.20 -2.98
C SER A 68 13.38 12.19 -1.88
N GLU A 69 12.40 12.91 -1.34
CA GLU A 69 12.58 13.88 -0.26
C GLU A 69 12.39 13.25 1.13
N ARG A 70 12.26 11.92 1.21
CA ARG A 70 12.10 11.16 2.46
C ARG A 70 10.90 11.62 3.29
N VAL A 71 9.84 12.08 2.63
CA VAL A 71 8.56 12.35 3.30
C VAL A 71 7.94 11.02 3.73
N THR A 72 8.11 9.98 2.92
CA THR A 72 7.68 8.60 3.13
C THR A 72 8.66 7.65 2.43
N ASP A 73 8.63 6.35 2.76
CA ASP A 73 9.42 5.32 2.08
C ASP A 73 8.63 4.66 0.94
N VAL A 74 7.30 4.55 1.10
CA VAL A 74 6.38 4.00 0.09
C VAL A 74 5.16 4.92 -0.07
N VAL A 75 4.60 4.99 -1.28
CA VAL A 75 3.34 5.69 -1.58
C VAL A 75 2.38 4.69 -2.20
N MET A 76 1.24 4.45 -1.56
CA MET A 76 0.11 3.74 -2.14
C MET A 76 -0.96 4.76 -2.53
N ARG A 77 -1.45 4.70 -3.76
CA ARG A 77 -2.65 5.45 -4.17
C ARG A 77 -3.87 4.56 -4.12
N ILE A 78 -4.95 5.08 -3.55
CA ILE A 78 -6.30 4.53 -3.67
C ILE A 78 -6.94 5.22 -4.86
N ARG A 79 -7.05 4.53 -6.00
CA ARG A 79 -7.49 5.11 -7.27
C ARG A 79 -8.92 4.71 -7.58
N GLU A 80 -9.82 5.68 -7.71
CA GLU A 80 -11.21 5.44 -8.06
C GLU A 80 -11.36 5.17 -9.58
N GLU A 81 -12.18 4.19 -9.96
CA GLU A 81 -12.47 3.92 -11.37
C GLU A 81 -12.99 5.17 -12.14
N PRO A 82 -12.52 5.39 -13.38
CA PRO A 82 -11.74 4.48 -14.23
C PRO A 82 -10.22 4.74 -14.20
N LEU A 83 -9.67 5.31 -13.12
CA LEU A 83 -8.23 5.56 -13.04
C LEU A 83 -7.44 4.25 -13.06
N THR A 84 -6.39 4.18 -13.88
CA THR A 84 -5.50 3.02 -13.94
C THR A 84 -4.46 3.06 -12.83
N ILE A 85 -3.97 1.90 -12.39
CA ILE A 85 -2.79 1.81 -11.53
C ILE A 85 -1.59 2.54 -12.14
N LEU A 86 -0.80 3.22 -11.30
CA LEU A 86 0.45 3.88 -11.71
C LEU A 86 1.68 3.14 -11.20
N SER A 87 1.54 2.35 -10.13
CA SER A 87 2.57 1.45 -9.62
C SER A 87 1.96 0.18 -9.01
N SER A 88 2.82 -0.78 -8.64
CA SER A 88 2.42 -2.00 -7.92
C SER A 88 1.82 -1.72 -6.55
N GLU A 89 2.11 -0.55 -6.00
CA GLU A 89 1.66 -0.16 -4.68
C GLU A 89 0.23 0.37 -4.69
N ASP A 90 -0.29 0.77 -5.85
CA ASP A 90 -1.62 1.31 -5.98
C ASP A 90 -2.69 0.22 -5.88
N VAL A 91 -3.88 0.63 -5.43
CA VAL A 91 -5.09 -0.18 -5.50
C VAL A 91 -6.17 0.59 -6.23
N VAL A 92 -6.95 -0.13 -7.06
CA VAL A 92 -8.10 0.44 -7.75
C VAL A 92 -9.36 0.04 -7.00
N VAL A 93 -10.25 1.00 -6.78
CA VAL A 93 -11.55 0.79 -6.16
C VAL A 93 -12.66 1.27 -7.09
N ARG A 94 -13.80 0.57 -7.04
CA ARG A 94 -14.96 0.96 -7.82
C ARG A 94 -15.51 2.30 -7.38
N ARG A 95 -16.12 3.00 -8.32
CA ARG A 95 -16.86 4.22 -8.01
C ARG A 95 -18.04 3.91 -7.08
N ASN A 96 -18.31 4.81 -6.15
CA ASN A 96 -19.39 4.71 -5.14
C ASN A 96 -19.24 3.54 -4.16
N GLU A 97 -18.06 2.94 -4.03
CA GLU A 97 -17.80 2.00 -2.95
C GLU A 97 -17.94 2.68 -1.58
N SER A 98 -18.34 1.91 -0.58
CA SER A 98 -18.41 2.42 0.78
C SER A 98 -17.01 2.69 1.33
N ALA A 99 -16.88 3.68 2.22
CA ALA A 99 -15.59 3.99 2.85
C ALA A 99 -14.99 2.79 3.59
N SER A 100 -15.84 1.94 4.20
CA SER A 100 -15.40 0.70 4.86
C SER A 100 -14.82 -0.31 3.88
N THR A 101 -15.43 -0.47 2.70
CA THR A 101 -14.92 -1.36 1.65
C THR A 101 -13.60 -0.85 1.11
N ILE A 102 -13.52 0.45 0.78
CA ILE A 102 -12.28 1.08 0.29
C ILE A 102 -11.14 0.93 1.31
N ALA A 103 -11.39 1.25 2.59
CA ALA A 103 -10.40 1.13 3.64
C ALA A 103 -9.97 -0.33 3.83
N THR A 104 -10.91 -1.28 3.81
CA THR A 104 -10.61 -2.73 3.91
C THR A 104 -9.68 -3.17 2.78
N VAL A 105 -10.00 -2.81 1.55
CA VAL A 105 -9.19 -3.14 0.36
C VAL A 105 -7.80 -2.52 0.45
N ALA A 106 -7.69 -1.25 0.83
CA ALA A 106 -6.42 -0.58 1.02
C ALA A 106 -5.56 -1.25 2.12
N LEU A 107 -6.16 -1.60 3.26
CA LEU A 107 -5.47 -2.25 4.37
C LEU A 107 -5.01 -3.67 4.02
N LEU A 108 -5.85 -4.45 3.32
CA LEU A 108 -5.48 -5.77 2.80
C LEU A 108 -4.30 -5.65 1.84
N HIS A 109 -4.30 -4.63 0.96
CA HIS A 109 -3.21 -4.41 0.02
C HIS A 109 -1.90 -4.05 0.72
N LEU A 110 -1.93 -3.20 1.75
CA LEU A 110 -0.76 -2.89 2.57
C LEU A 110 -0.17 -4.13 3.27
N VAL A 111 -1.01 -5.02 3.79
CA VAL A 111 -0.56 -6.30 4.36
C VAL A 111 0.00 -7.21 3.28
N HIS A 112 -0.73 -7.35 2.18
CA HIS A 112 -0.30 -8.13 1.03
C HIS A 112 1.10 -7.69 0.56
N MET A 113 1.35 -6.38 0.47
CA MET A 113 2.63 -5.81 0.06
C MET A 113 3.78 -5.98 1.04
N ASP A 114 3.55 -6.47 2.27
CA ASP A 114 4.57 -6.53 3.33
C ASP A 114 5.17 -5.14 3.61
N VAL A 115 4.32 -4.11 3.67
CA VAL A 115 4.74 -2.74 4.03
C VAL A 115 4.22 -2.32 5.39
N VAL A 116 3.48 -3.19 6.08
CA VAL A 116 3.03 -2.96 7.45
C VAL A 116 3.74 -3.89 8.44
N ASP A 117 4.10 -3.36 9.61
CA ASP A 117 4.62 -4.18 10.71
C ASP A 117 3.58 -5.19 11.23
N SER A 118 4.03 -6.17 12.02
CA SER A 118 3.16 -7.25 12.51
C SER A 118 2.05 -6.75 13.45
N VAL A 119 2.26 -5.62 14.14
CA VAL A 119 1.25 -5.01 15.02
C VAL A 119 0.13 -4.38 14.19
N ALA A 120 0.48 -3.64 13.14
CA ALA A 120 -0.47 -3.08 12.20
C ALA A 120 -1.18 -4.18 11.41
N ALA A 121 -0.46 -5.19 10.89
CA ALA A 121 -1.05 -6.35 10.24
C ALA A 121 -2.09 -7.05 11.14
N LYS A 122 -1.84 -7.07 12.45
CA LYS A 122 -2.81 -7.56 13.42
C LYS A 122 -4.07 -6.76 13.56
N ARG A 123 -3.94 -5.45 13.65
CA ARG A 123 -5.11 -4.57 13.68
C ARG A 123 -5.92 -4.68 12.40
N VAL A 124 -5.27 -4.88 11.25
CA VAL A 124 -5.95 -5.16 9.98
C VAL A 124 -6.74 -6.47 10.07
N ALA A 125 -6.10 -7.57 10.46
CA ALA A 125 -6.76 -8.86 10.58
C ALA A 125 -7.95 -8.82 11.56
N ASP A 126 -7.77 -8.20 12.73
CA ASP A 126 -8.81 -8.03 13.75
C ASP A 126 -9.99 -7.20 13.19
N MET A 127 -9.72 -6.09 12.48
CA MET A 127 -10.74 -5.26 11.84
C MET A 127 -11.51 -6.01 10.76
N VAL A 128 -10.82 -6.73 9.86
CA VAL A 128 -11.45 -7.48 8.76
C VAL A 128 -12.35 -8.58 9.31
N SER A 129 -11.88 -9.28 10.34
CA SER A 129 -12.61 -10.36 11.00
C SER A 129 -13.86 -9.87 11.73
N ALA A 130 -13.77 -8.72 12.38
CA ALA A 130 -14.88 -8.13 13.13
C ALA A 130 -15.87 -7.35 12.24
N SER A 131 -15.46 -6.99 11.01
CA SER A 131 -16.28 -6.20 10.11
C SER A 131 -17.47 -7.00 9.59
N ALA A 132 -18.68 -6.51 9.86
CA ALA A 132 -19.92 -7.00 9.24
C ALA A 132 -19.98 -6.70 7.73
N THR A 133 -19.15 -5.77 7.23
CA THR A 133 -19.04 -5.49 5.79
C THR A 133 -18.18 -6.57 5.15
N THR A 134 -18.77 -7.37 4.28
CA THR A 134 -18.06 -8.25 3.36
C THR A 134 -17.73 -7.48 2.09
N ILE A 135 -16.47 -7.53 1.68
CA ILE A 135 -16.07 -6.99 0.38
C ILE A 135 -16.53 -7.97 -0.71
N SER A 136 -17.00 -7.46 -1.83
CA SER A 136 -17.33 -8.33 -2.97
C SER A 136 -16.07 -8.66 -3.77
N GLU A 137 -16.02 -9.81 -4.43
CA GLU A 137 -14.90 -10.19 -5.34
C GLU A 137 -14.63 -9.09 -6.36
N GLN A 138 -15.72 -8.49 -6.80
CA GLN A 138 -15.80 -7.40 -7.73
C GLN A 138 -15.18 -6.08 -7.22
N SER A 139 -15.11 -5.87 -5.90
CA SER A 139 -14.53 -4.69 -5.25
C SER A 139 -13.01 -4.78 -5.05
N VAL A 140 -12.41 -5.95 -5.30
CA VAL A 140 -10.98 -6.21 -5.07
C VAL A 140 -10.31 -6.57 -6.39
N THR A 141 -9.43 -5.71 -6.90
CA THR A 141 -8.74 -5.97 -8.17
C THR A 141 -7.49 -6.84 -8.03
N CYS A 142 -7.13 -7.24 -6.80
CA CYS A 142 -5.95 -8.02 -6.49
C CYS A 142 -6.33 -9.39 -5.91
N ASP A 143 -6.04 -10.46 -6.65
CA ASP A 143 -6.34 -11.85 -6.24
C ASP A 143 -5.75 -12.20 -4.87
N ASP A 144 -4.53 -11.74 -4.58
CA ASP A 144 -3.87 -11.99 -3.29
C ASP A 144 -4.60 -11.29 -2.13
N CYS A 145 -5.16 -10.09 -2.37
CA CYS A 145 -5.97 -9.37 -1.39
C CYS A 145 -7.32 -10.06 -1.17
N TRP A 146 -7.93 -10.59 -2.22
CA TRP A 146 -9.16 -11.38 -2.13
C TRP A 146 -8.96 -12.65 -1.30
N LEU A 147 -7.89 -13.39 -1.56
CA LEU A 147 -7.52 -14.57 -0.77
C LEU A 147 -7.20 -14.22 0.68
N LEU A 148 -6.60 -13.05 0.93
CA LEU A 148 -6.27 -12.58 2.26
C LEU A 148 -7.53 -12.22 3.06
N ASP A 149 -8.53 -11.57 2.46
CA ASP A 149 -9.83 -11.30 3.09
C ASP A 149 -10.50 -12.61 3.55
N GLY A 150 -10.60 -13.59 2.65
CA GLY A 150 -11.17 -14.90 2.98
C GLY A 150 -10.42 -15.59 4.12
N SER A 151 -9.08 -15.50 4.12
CA SER A 151 -8.24 -16.06 5.17
C SER A 151 -8.47 -15.36 6.51
N PHE A 152 -8.58 -14.03 6.54
CA PHE A 152 -8.87 -13.29 7.78
C PHE A 152 -10.28 -13.56 8.31
N ARG A 153 -11.27 -13.76 7.46
CA ARG A 153 -12.65 -13.99 7.91
C ARG A 153 -12.91 -15.42 8.37
N HIS A 154 -12.31 -16.40 7.71
CA HIS A 154 -12.71 -17.81 7.86
C HIS A 154 -11.65 -18.69 8.51
N ALA A 155 -10.39 -18.27 8.56
CA ALA A 155 -9.36 -19.10 9.18
C ALA A 155 -9.45 -19.00 10.72
N ASP A 156 -9.03 -20.05 11.42
CA ASP A 156 -8.80 -20.01 12.86
C ASP A 156 -7.72 -18.97 13.21
N PRO A 157 -7.80 -18.23 14.33
CA PRO A 157 -6.83 -17.18 14.66
C PRO A 157 -5.37 -17.62 14.51
N ASP A 158 -4.99 -18.82 14.94
CA ASP A 158 -3.61 -19.29 14.86
C ASP A 158 -3.18 -19.55 13.41
N SER A 159 -4.11 -20.00 12.57
CA SER A 159 -3.84 -20.22 11.15
C SER A 159 -3.68 -18.91 10.35
N ARG A 160 -4.33 -17.82 10.77
CA ARG A 160 -4.16 -16.48 10.15
C ARG A 160 -2.73 -15.98 10.30
N TRP A 161 -2.16 -16.15 11.50
CA TRP A 161 -0.80 -15.72 11.81
C TRP A 161 0.25 -16.46 11.02
N ASN A 162 0.09 -17.78 10.94
CA ASN A 162 0.99 -18.61 10.16
C ASN A 162 0.98 -18.22 8.67
N ASP A 163 -0.16 -17.79 8.11
CA ASP A 163 -0.20 -17.32 6.72
C ASP A 163 0.51 -15.97 6.54
N ILE A 164 0.28 -15.01 7.43
CA ILE A 164 0.96 -13.71 7.43
C ILE A 164 2.48 -13.91 7.52
N ASP A 165 2.97 -14.67 8.51
CA ASP A 165 4.39 -14.94 8.70
C ASP A 165 5.02 -15.70 7.52
N ARG A 166 4.27 -16.63 6.91
CA ARG A 166 4.69 -17.33 5.69
C ARG A 166 4.85 -16.37 4.52
N ARG A 167 3.93 -15.41 4.34
CA ARG A 167 4.03 -14.39 3.27
C ARG A 167 5.21 -13.45 3.51
N HIS A 168 5.42 -12.98 4.74
CA HIS A 168 6.58 -12.18 5.10
C HIS A 168 7.91 -12.92 4.86
N SER A 169 8.01 -14.17 5.29
CA SER A 169 9.24 -14.97 5.13
C SER A 169 9.55 -15.31 3.67
N THR A 170 8.53 -15.53 2.84
CA THR A 170 8.72 -15.78 1.40
C THR A 170 9.16 -14.54 0.63
N ARG A 171 8.67 -13.35 1.00
CA ARG A 171 9.05 -12.06 0.37
C ARG A 171 10.38 -11.50 0.88
N ARG A 172 10.74 -11.73 2.15
CA ARG A 172 12.03 -11.31 2.73
C ARG A 172 13.24 -12.10 2.21
N ARG A 173 13.07 -13.10 1.34
CA ARG A 173 14.22 -13.69 0.64
C ARG A 173 14.85 -12.61 -0.24
N PRO A 174 16.12 -12.20 0.00
CA PRO A 174 16.78 -11.27 -0.88
C PRO A 174 16.77 -11.88 -2.28
N LEU A 175 16.34 -11.10 -3.29
CA LEU A 175 16.73 -11.37 -4.66
C LEU A 175 18.25 -11.55 -4.63
N ARG A 176 18.71 -12.79 -4.75
CA ARG A 176 20.14 -13.09 -4.90
C ARG A 176 20.56 -12.30 -6.14
N ARG A 177 21.18 -11.14 -5.93
CA ARG A 177 21.90 -10.41 -6.98
C ARG A 177 22.99 -11.35 -7.45
N GLY A 178 22.70 -12.12 -8.50
CA GLY A 178 23.69 -12.85 -9.28
C GLY A 178 24.56 -11.83 -10.01
N PHE A 179 25.49 -11.21 -9.28
CA PHE A 179 26.65 -10.58 -9.88
C PHE A 179 27.55 -11.71 -10.37
N SER A 180 27.32 -12.19 -11.59
CA SER A 180 28.33 -12.91 -12.34
C SER A 180 29.51 -11.97 -12.54
N ARG A 181 30.57 -12.18 -11.76
CA ARG A 181 31.91 -11.73 -12.11
C ARG A 181 32.29 -12.45 -13.41
N HIS A 182 32.27 -11.73 -14.53
CA HIS A 182 33.10 -12.08 -15.68
C HIS A 182 34.32 -11.18 -15.65
N GLY A 183 35.43 -11.75 -15.18
CA GLY A 183 36.76 -11.26 -15.49
C GLY A 183 37.31 -11.99 -16.70
N SER A 184 37.85 -11.24 -17.65
CA SER A 184 39.04 -11.55 -18.46
C SER A 184 39.33 -10.28 -19.29
N GLU A 185 40.26 -9.43 -18.89
CA GLU A 185 41.68 -9.44 -19.30
C GLU A 185 41.93 -9.65 -20.80
N ARG A 186 42.55 -8.62 -21.41
CA ARG A 186 43.51 -8.54 -22.53
C ARG A 186 43.23 -7.20 -23.24
N GLY A 187 43.99 -6.13 -23.11
CA GLY A 187 45.45 -6.03 -23.26
C GLY A 187 45.77 -5.88 -24.75
N TYR A 188 46.05 -4.66 -25.23
CA TYR A 188 47.11 -4.38 -26.21
C TYR A 188 47.35 -2.87 -26.32
N LEU A 189 48.61 -2.51 -26.11
CA LEU A 189 49.25 -1.24 -26.42
C LEU A 189 49.23 -0.97 -27.93
N ARG A 190 48.88 0.25 -28.34
CA ARG A 190 49.71 1.17 -29.14
C ARG A 190 48.96 2.47 -29.42
#